data_AF-A0A1E5G3I4-F1
#
_entry.id   AF-A0A1E5G3I4-F1
#
_cell.length_a   1.000
_cell.length_b   1.000
_cell.length_c   1.000
_cell.angle_alpha   90.00
_cell.angle_beta   90.00
_cell.angle_gamma   90.00
#
_symmetry.space_group_name_H-M   'P 1'
#
loop_
_entity.id
_entity.type
_entity.pdbx_description
1 polymer ?
#
loop_
_entity_poly.entity_id
_entity_poly.type
_entity_poly.pdbx_seq_one_letter_code
_entity_poly.pdbx_strand_id
1 'polypeptide(L)' 'MGFSMAAFSFVIIFIFGIILLNILTSIWAYRDAIRKGNSKEYALIVLVATLFFPIIGLIIYLIIRNE' A
#
# COMPACT_ATOMS: atom_id res chain seq x y z
N MET A 1 -19.81 29.87 1.57
CA MET A 1 -20.27 28.56 1.06
C MET A 1 -19.36 27.95 -0.01
N GLY A 2 -18.86 28.70 -1.02
CA GLY A 2 -17.98 28.11 -2.05
C GLY A 2 -16.65 27.52 -1.53
N PHE A 3 -15.96 28.20 -0.62
CA PHE A 3 -14.68 27.75 -0.05
C PHE A 3 -14.78 26.43 0.73
N SER A 4 -15.85 26.24 1.52
CA SER A 4 -16.07 25.02 2.30
C SER A 4 -16.33 23.79 1.42
N MET A 5 -17.01 23.98 0.28
CA MET A 5 -17.25 22.89 -0.68
C MET A 5 -15.95 22.48 -1.40
N ALA A 6 -15.11 23.45 -1.77
CA ALA A 6 -13.81 23.17 -2.38
C ALA A 6 -12.87 22.43 -1.42
N ALA A 7 -12.81 22.84 -0.15
CA ALA A 7 -12.03 22.16 0.88
C ALA A 7 -12.51 20.72 1.11
N PHE A 8 -13.83 20.51 1.15
CA PHE A 8 -14.42 19.17 1.28
C PHE A 8 -14.05 18.25 0.11
N SER A 9 -14.19 18.72 -1.14
CA SER A 9 -13.79 17.97 -2.33
C SER A 9 -12.30 17.63 -2.33
N PHE A 10 -11.44 18.56 -1.91
CA PHE A 10 -10.00 18.33 -1.80
C PHE A 10 -9.67 17.21 -0.81
N VAL A 11 -10.30 17.21 0.37
CA VAL A 11 -10.11 16.15 1.38
C VAL A 11 -10.51 14.77 0.84
N ILE A 12 -11.63 14.68 0.11
CA ILE A 12 -12.07 13.41 -0.50
C ILE A 12 -11.03 12.90 -1.50
N ILE A 13 -10.58 13.77 -2.42
CA ILE A 13 -9.57 13.41 -3.43
C ILE A 13 -8.27 12.96 -2.76
N PHE A 14 -7.87 13.65 -1.70
CA PHE A 14 -6.65 13.31 -0.95
C PHE A 14 -6.75 11.94 -0.27
N ILE A 15 -7.87 11.65 0.40
CA ILE A 15 -8.11 10.33 1.02
C ILE A 15 -8.12 9.24 -0.05
N PHE A 16 -8.82 9.46 -1.17
CA PHE A 16 -8.82 8.51 -2.29
C PHE A 16 -7.41 8.28 -2.85
N GLY A 17 -6.61 9.34 -2.97
CA GLY A 17 -5.23 9.27 -3.42
C GLY A 17 -4.36 8.42 -2.48
N ILE A 18 -4.52 8.57 -1.17
CA ILE A 18 -3.81 7.76 -0.18
C ILE A 18 -4.22 6.29 -0.26
N ILE A 19 -5.51 6.01 -0.38
CA ILE A 19 -6.02 4.62 -0.50
C ILE A 19 -5.46 3.98 -1.77
N LEU A 20 -5.48 4.71 -2.90
CA LEU A 20 -4.94 4.21 -4.16
C LEU A 20 -3.43 3.95 -4.05
N LEU A 21 -2.69 4.85 -3.42
CA LEU A 21 -1.26 4.67 -3.17
C LEU A 21 -0.99 3.42 -2.32
N ASN A 22 -1.77 3.18 -1.27
CA ASN A 22 -1.65 1.98 -0.44
C ASN A 22 -1.91 0.70 -1.24
N ILE A 23 -2.96 0.67 -2.06
CA ILE A 23 -3.26 -0.51 -2.90
C ILE A 23 -2.13 -0.76 -3.89
N LEU A 24 -1.66 0.28 -4.60
CA LEU A 24 -0.59 0.17 -5.58
C LEU A 24 0.73 -0.30 -4.95
N THR A 25 1.09 0.23 -3.79
CA THR A 25 2.30 -0.19 -3.05
C THR A 25 2.19 -1.61 -2.52
N SER A 26 1.01 -2.03 -2.04
CA SER A 26 0.77 -3.41 -1.59
C SER A 26 0.84 -4.42 -2.75
N ILE A 27 0.26 -4.09 -3.91
CA ILE A 27 0.38 -4.89 -5.13
C ILE A 27 1.84 -4.95 -5.60
N TRP A 28 2.56 -3.83 -5.52
CA TRP A 28 3.99 -3.80 -5.84
C TRP A 28 4.77 -4.76 -4.94
N ALA A 29 4.55 -4.75 -3.61
CA ALA A 29 5.22 -5.62 -2.67
C ALA A 29 4.92 -7.10 -2.94
N TYR A 30 3.66 -7.45 -3.25
CA TYR A 30 3.27 -8.80 -3.69
C TYR A 30 4.06 -9.26 -4.92
N ARG A 31 4.08 -8.42 -5.97
CA ARG A 31 4.77 -8.75 -7.23
C ARG A 31 6.28 -8.82 -7.05
N ASP A 32 6.85 -7.96 -6.23
CA ASP A 32 8.27 -7.95 -5.88
C ASP A 32 8.65 -9.25 -5.15
N ALA A 33 7.83 -9.68 -4.18
CA ALA A 33 8.05 -10.93 -3.44
C ALA A 33 8.09 -12.15 -4.37
N ILE A 34 7.15 -12.23 -5.32
CA ILE A 34 7.11 -13.30 -6.34
C ILE A 34 8.32 -13.24 -7.27
N ARG A 35 8.72 -12.04 -7.74
CA ARG A 35 9.89 -11.88 -8.61
C ARG A 35 11.19 -12.34 -7.94
N LYS A 36 11.26 -12.23 -6.62
CA LYS A 36 12.37 -12.72 -5.80
C LYS A 36 12.35 -14.22 -5.54
N GLY A 37 11.40 -14.96 -6.11
CA GLY A 37 11.31 -16.42 -5.99
C GLY A 37 10.63 -16.90 -4.72
N ASN A 38 10.00 -16.02 -3.93
CA ASN A 38 9.22 -16.45 -2.77
C ASN A 38 7.95 -17.20 -3.20
N SER A 39 7.41 -18.00 -2.28
CA SER A 39 6.15 -18.71 -2.51
C SER A 39 4.97 -17.75 -2.66
N LYS A 40 3.88 -18.23 -3.28
CA LYS A 40 2.67 -17.42 -3.45
C LYS A 40 2.01 -17.10 -2.11
N GLU A 41 2.11 -18.01 -1.14
CA GLU A 41 1.59 -17.85 0.21
C GLU A 41 2.34 -16.73 0.94
N TYR A 42 3.67 -16.71 0.86
CA TYR A 42 4.48 -15.62 1.43
C TYR A 42 4.11 -14.27 0.79
N ALA A 43 4.05 -14.22 -0.55
CA ALA A 43 3.68 -13.00 -1.24
C ALA A 43 2.27 -12.52 -0.84
N LEU A 44 1.32 -13.43 -0.65
CA LEU A 44 -0.03 -13.10 -0.19
C LEU A 44 -0.04 -12.55 1.25
N ILE A 45 0.79 -13.11 2.14
CA ILE A 45 0.97 -12.56 3.49
C ILE A 45 1.52 -11.13 3.41
N VAL A 46 2.53 -10.88 2.56
CA VAL A 46 3.07 -9.52 2.33
C VAL A 46 1.98 -8.58 1.81
N LEU A 47 1.17 -9.01 0.85
CA LEU A 47 0.05 -8.22 0.31
C LEU A 47 -0.93 -7.81 1.41
N VAL A 48 -1.37 -8.77 2.22
CA VAL A 48 -2.34 -8.53 3.30
C VAL A 48 -1.71 -7.65 4.39
N ALA A 49 -0.47 -7.93 4.79
CA ALA A 49 0.24 -7.13 5.77
C ALA A 49 0.40 -5.68 5.32
N THR A 50 0.77 -5.43 4.05
CA THR A 50 0.94 -4.08 3.50
C THR A 50 -0.40 -3.35 3.26
N LEU A 51 -1.47 -4.08 2.95
CA LEU A 51 -2.80 -3.48 2.76
C LEU A 51 -3.39 -2.97 4.08
N PHE A 52 -3.29 -3.76 5.16
CA PHE A 52 -3.83 -3.39 6.48
C PHE A 52 -2.86 -2.56 7.32
N PHE A 53 -1.56 -2.68 7.09
CA PHE A 53 -0.51 -1.90 7.76
C PHE A 53 0.36 -1.18 6.72
N PRO A 54 -0.16 -0.15 6.01
CA PRO A 54 0.49 0.53 4.89
C PRO A 54 1.95 0.91 5.11
N ILE A 55 2.21 1.57 6.25
CA ILE A 55 3.52 2.14 6.54
C ILE A 55 4.40 1.06 7.18
N ILE A 56 3.94 0.47 8.28
CA ILE A 56 4.71 -0.50 9.06
C ILE A 56 4.95 -1.79 8.26
N GLY A 57 3.91 -2.34 7.64
CA GLY A 57 4.01 -3.54 6.80
C GLY A 57 4.95 -3.35 5.60
N LEU A 58 4.91 -2.16 4.97
CA LEU A 58 5.83 -1.85 3.86
C LEU A 58 7.28 -1.72 4.37
N ILE A 59 7.50 -1.07 5.51
CA ILE A 59 8.84 -0.98 6.12
C ILE A 59 9.38 -2.37 6.44
N ILE A 60 8.59 -3.22 7.12
CA ILE A 60 8.99 -4.59 7.46
C ILE A 60 9.35 -5.36 6.19
N TYR A 61 8.49 -5.31 5.16
CA TYR A 61 8.77 -5.95 3.88
C TYR A 61 10.09 -5.46 3.27
N LEU A 62 10.34 -4.16 3.25
CA LEU A 62 11.57 -3.58 2.70
C LEU A 62 12.85 -4.01 3.43
N ILE A 63 12.74 -4.29 4.73
CA ILE A 63 13.86 -4.82 5.54
C ILE A 63 14.12 -6.28 5.16
N ILE A 64 13.10 -7.13 5.20
CA ILE A 64 13.26 -8.58 5.01
C ILE A 64 13.39 -9.02 3.54
N ARG A 65 13.03 -8.17 2.56
CA ARG A 65 12.95 -8.59 1.15
C ARG A 65 14.27 -9.03 0.52
N ASN A 66 15.42 -8.72 1.14
CA ASN A 66 16.75 -9.01 0.59
C ASN A 66 17.57 -9.96 1.46
N GLU A 67 17.00 -10.42 2.58
CA GLU A 67 17.58 -11.49 3.39
C GLU A 67 17.16 -12.86 2.82
#